data_AF-A0A953VR38-F1
#
_entry.id   AF-A0A953VR38-F1
#
_cell.length_a   1.000
_cell.length_b   1.000
_cell.length_c   1.000
_cell.angle_alpha   90.00
_cell.angle_beta   90.00
_cell.angle_gamma   90.00
#
_symmetry.space_group_name_H-M   'P 1'
#
loop_
_entity.id
_entity.type
_entity.pdbx_description
1 polymer ?
#
loop_
_entity_poly.entity_id
_entity_poly.type
_entity_poly.pdbx_seq_one_letter_code
_entity_poly.pdbx_strand_id
1 'polypeptide(L)'
;MQPRKRVGLVAHDAKKDAMVAWTARNRTKLAEADLWGTGTTGGRIADATGLAVTRLKSGPLGGDQQLGAMIAEGKLDILIFFTDPLAAMPHDVDVKALLRISTLTQTVIACNEATADFIIESSLFEQAYRPESEPDG
;
A
#
# COMPACT_ATOMS: atom_id res chain seq x y z
N MET A 1 17.95 9.97 -12.48
CA MET A 1 17.44 9.49 -11.18
C MET A 1 16.42 8.40 -11.49
N GLN A 2 16.58 7.19 -10.96
CA GLN A 2 15.58 6.14 -11.15
C GLN A 2 14.25 6.57 -10.50
N PRO A 3 13.09 6.29 -11.10
CA PRO A 3 11.81 6.66 -10.50
C PRO A 3 11.60 5.88 -9.20
N ARG A 4 11.31 6.60 -8.11
CA ARG A 4 10.96 6.00 -6.81
C ARG A 4 9.62 5.27 -6.93
N LYS A 5 9.49 4.10 -6.32
CA LYS A 5 8.20 3.39 -6.26
C LYS A 5 7.22 4.16 -5.39
N ARG A 6 5.95 4.19 -5.82
CA ARG A 6 4.86 4.83 -5.08
C ARG A 6 4.07 3.77 -4.34
N VAL A 7 4.19 3.74 -3.01
CA VAL A 7 3.71 2.64 -2.16
C VAL A 7 2.62 3.13 -1.22
N GLY A 8 1.46 2.48 -1.26
CA GLY A 8 0.36 2.65 -0.31
C GLY A 8 0.48 1.67 0.85
N LEU A 9 0.37 2.15 2.08
CA LEU A 9 0.50 1.40 3.33
C LEU A 9 -0.80 1.51 4.14
N VAL A 10 -1.56 0.42 4.20
CA VAL A 10 -2.87 0.37 4.88
C VAL A 10 -2.94 -0.86 5.79
N ALA A 11 -3.54 -0.71 6.96
CA ALA A 11 -3.74 -1.82 7.87
C ALA A 11 -5.05 -1.64 8.65
N HIS A 12 -5.81 -2.73 8.82
CA HIS A 12 -6.88 -2.78 9.82
C HIS A 12 -6.27 -2.62 11.23
N ASP A 13 -7.09 -2.19 12.20
CA ASP A 13 -6.59 -1.86 13.55
C ASP A 13 -5.78 -2.99 14.19
N ALA A 14 -6.29 -4.23 14.13
CA ALA A 14 -5.60 -5.42 14.65
C ALA A 14 -4.28 -5.77 13.92
N LYS A 15 -4.02 -5.17 12.76
CA LYS A 15 -2.82 -5.41 11.93
C LYS A 15 -1.82 -4.27 11.92
N LYS A 16 -2.15 -3.13 12.55
CA LYS A 16 -1.26 -1.95 12.55
C LYS A 16 0.08 -2.22 13.23
N ASP A 17 0.10 -3.05 14.28
CA ASP A 17 1.34 -3.41 14.97
C ASP A 17 2.27 -4.22 14.05
N ALA A 18 1.70 -5.19 13.32
CA ALA A 18 2.43 -5.96 12.32
C ALA A 18 2.94 -5.07 11.17
N MET A 19 2.12 -4.12 10.68
CA MET A 19 2.54 -3.14 9.68
C MET A 19 3.71 -2.27 10.15
N VAL A 20 3.68 -1.79 11.39
CA VAL A 20 4.78 -1.00 11.97
C VAL A 20 6.05 -1.84 12.10
N ALA A 21 5.93 -3.08 12.60
CA ALA A 21 7.08 -3.98 12.71
C ALA A 21 7.69 -4.30 11.34
N TRP A 22 6.84 -4.59 10.34
CA TRP A 22 7.27 -4.88 8.98
C TRP A 22 7.97 -3.68 8.34
N THR A 23 7.40 -2.48 8.45
CA THR A 23 8.01 -1.26 7.91
C THR A 23 9.32 -0.89 8.62
N ALA A 24 9.44 -1.14 9.92
CA ALA A 24 10.68 -0.93 10.66
C ALA A 24 11.82 -1.85 10.18
N ARG A 25 11.55 -3.14 9.97
CA ARG A 25 12.54 -4.09 9.44
C ARG A 25 12.98 -3.73 8.02
N ASN A 26 12.06 -3.19 7.24
CA ASN A 26 12.24 -2.84 5.84
C ASN A 26 12.57 -1.36 5.58
N ARG A 27 12.88 -0.62 6.65
CA ARG A 27 13.01 0.84 6.62
C ARG A 27 13.94 1.34 5.51
N THR A 28 15.09 0.70 5.32
CA THR A 28 16.10 1.14 4.34
C THR A 28 15.55 1.14 2.92
N LYS A 29 14.88 0.07 2.49
CA LYS A 29 14.28 -0.01 1.14
C LYS A 29 13.08 0.91 1.00
N LEU A 30 12.25 1.01 2.04
CA LEU A 30 11.09 1.91 2.04
C LEU A 30 11.48 3.39 2.03
N ALA A 31 12.67 3.75 2.54
CA ALA A 31 13.18 5.11 2.50
C ALA A 31 13.49 5.61 1.08
N GLU A 32 13.66 4.69 0.12
CA GLU A 32 13.86 4.99 -1.31
C GLU A 32 12.54 5.06 -2.09
N ALA A 33 11.40 4.77 -1.46
CA ALA A 33 10.07 4.84 -2.06
C ALA A 33 9.31 6.10 -1.62
N ASP A 34 8.35 6.54 -2.42
CA ASP A 34 7.37 7.54 -2.00
C ASP A 34 6.22 6.81 -1.29
N LEU A 35 5.92 7.21 -0.06
CA LEU A 35 5.02 6.46 0.83
C LEU A 35 3.73 7.24 1.11
N TRP A 36 2.60 6.55 0.99
CA TRP A 36 1.28 7.02 1.42
C TRP A 36 0.70 6.08 2.45
N GLY A 37 0.07 6.60 3.49
CA GLY A 37 -0.60 5.78 4.49
C GLY A 37 -1.89 6.42 4.99
N THR A 38 -2.92 5.60 5.21
CA THR A 38 -4.20 6.11 5.73
C THR A 38 -4.07 6.54 7.19
N GLY A 39 -4.81 7.60 7.55
CA GLY A 39 -4.98 8.20 8.88
C GLY A 39 -3.96 7.75 9.94
N THR A 40 -4.38 6.76 10.74
CA THR A 40 -3.59 6.25 11.88
C THR A 40 -2.42 5.37 11.45
N THR A 41 -2.56 4.57 10.39
CA THR A 41 -1.49 3.69 9.87
C THR A 41 -0.27 4.50 9.48
N GLY A 42 -0.45 5.53 8.65
CA GLY A 42 0.64 6.40 8.22
C GLY A 42 1.31 7.14 9.38
N GLY A 43 0.53 7.62 10.35
CA GLY A 43 1.06 8.25 11.57
C GLY A 43 1.94 7.31 12.38
N ARG A 44 1.43 6.11 12.70
CA ARG A 44 2.17 5.12 13.50
C ARG A 44 3.48 4.68 12.85
N ILE A 45 3.51 4.55 11.52
CA ILE A 45 4.73 4.21 10.79
C ILE A 45 5.73 5.35 10.87
N ALA A 46 5.31 6.59 10.59
CA ALA A 46 6.18 7.76 10.64
C ALA A 46 6.80 7.94 12.04
N ASP A 47 5.97 7.84 13.09
CA ASP A 47 6.41 7.98 14.48
C ASP A 47 7.43 6.91 14.89
N ALA A 48 7.23 5.65 14.46
CA ALA A 48 8.09 4.53 14.84
C ALA A 48 9.38 4.41 14.03
N THR A 49 9.40 4.88 12.78
CA THR A 49 10.49 4.60 11.82
C THR A 49 11.22 5.85 11.33
N GLY A 50 10.62 7.03 11.49
CA GLY A 50 11.09 8.28 10.89
C GLY A 50 10.95 8.33 9.37
N LEU A 51 10.21 7.39 8.75
CA LEU A 51 9.93 7.44 7.32
C LEU A 51 9.00 8.60 6.97
N ALA A 52 9.27 9.26 5.84
CA ALA A 52 8.41 10.31 5.30
C ALA A 52 7.16 9.68 4.66
N VAL A 53 6.06 9.59 5.42
CA VAL A 53 4.79 9.02 4.95
C VAL A 53 3.75 10.13 4.77
N THR A 54 3.25 10.28 3.54
CA THR A 54 2.13 11.17 3.25
C THR A 54 0.85 10.60 3.84
N ARG A 55 0.25 11.33 4.79
CA ARG A 55 -0.97 10.88 5.49
C ARG A 55 -2.21 11.21 4.67
N LEU A 56 -3.01 10.19 4.40
CA LEU A 56 -4.34 10.29 3.83
C LEU A 56 -5.40 10.32 4.95
N LYS A 57 -6.68 10.44 4.59
CA LYS A 57 -7.77 10.22 5.56
C LYS A 57 -7.71 8.79 6.11
N SER A 58 -8.39 8.52 7.23
CA SER A 58 -8.59 7.13 7.65
C SER A 58 -9.43 6.39 6.60
N GLY A 59 -9.27 5.07 6.48
CA GLY A 59 -10.02 4.24 5.52
C GLY A 59 -11.53 4.53 5.55
N PRO A 60 -12.20 4.40 6.70
CA PRO A 60 -13.64 4.68 6.85
C PRO A 60 -14.08 6.12 6.50
N LEU A 61 -13.16 7.09 6.49
CA LEU A 61 -13.46 8.49 6.17
C LEU A 61 -13.05 8.86 4.73
N GLY A 62 -12.81 7.86 3.89
CA GLY A 62 -12.50 8.02 2.46
C GLY A 62 -11.03 7.87 2.10
N GLY A 63 -10.16 7.46 3.04
CA GLY A 63 -8.75 7.18 2.75
C GLY A 63 -8.55 6.08 1.71
N ASP A 64 -9.40 5.06 1.74
CA ASP A 64 -9.35 3.94 0.79
C ASP A 64 -9.75 4.40 -0.62
N GLN A 65 -10.71 5.34 -0.71
CA GLN A 65 -11.10 5.95 -1.99
C GLN A 65 -10.00 6.86 -2.55
N GLN A 66 -9.25 7.57 -1.69
CA GLN A 66 -8.08 8.35 -2.13
C GLN A 66 -7.02 7.44 -2.76
N LEU A 67 -6.74 6.28 -2.14
CA LEU A 67 -5.83 5.29 -2.72
C LEU A 67 -6.38 4.68 -4.01
N GLY A 68 -7.67 4.36 -4.05
CA GLY A 68 -8.34 3.85 -5.25
C GLY A 68 -8.25 4.81 -6.42
N ALA A 69 -8.40 6.12 -6.19
CA ALA A 69 -8.21 7.15 -7.21
C ALA A 69 -6.75 7.20 -7.70
N MET A 70 -5.78 7.15 -6.77
CA MET A 70 -4.36 7.09 -7.15
C MET A 70 -4.04 5.86 -8.00
N ILE A 71 -4.61 4.70 -7.68
CA ILE A 71 -4.45 3.47 -8.46
C ILE A 71 -5.03 3.65 -9.87
N ALA A 72 -6.26 4.14 -9.98
CA ALA A 72 -6.93 4.37 -11.27
C ALA A 72 -6.18 5.38 -12.16
N GLU A 73 -5.49 6.35 -11.57
CA GLU A 73 -4.71 7.37 -12.27
C GLU A 73 -3.26 6.93 -12.55
N GLY A 74 -2.87 5.68 -12.23
CA GLY A 74 -1.49 5.21 -12.38
C GLY A 74 -0.50 5.95 -11.49
N LYS A 75 -0.98 6.50 -10.36
CA LYS A 75 -0.22 7.25 -9.34
C LYS A 75 0.20 6.41 -8.14
N LEU A 76 -0.13 5.12 -8.12
CA LEU A 76 0.30 4.15 -7.11
C LEU A 76 0.81 2.87 -7.81
N ASP A 77 2.01 2.42 -7.45
CA ASP A 77 2.64 1.24 -8.04
C ASP A 77 2.38 -0.03 -7.22
N ILE A 78 2.38 0.12 -5.90
CA ILE A 78 2.29 -0.97 -4.93
C ILE A 78 1.31 -0.60 -3.83
N LEU A 79 0.43 -1.53 -3.47
CA LEU A 79 -0.46 -1.44 -2.32
C LEU A 79 -0.14 -2.56 -1.33
N ILE A 80 0.36 -2.21 -0.16
CA ILE A 80 0.51 -3.11 0.98
C ILE A 80 -0.66 -2.87 1.93
N PHE A 81 -1.62 -3.78 1.94
CA PHE A 81 -2.82 -3.69 2.75
C PHE A 81 -2.93 -4.90 3.71
N PHE A 82 -2.47 -4.75 4.94
CA PHE A 82 -2.65 -5.79 5.96
C PHE A 82 -4.09 -5.81 6.48
N THR A 83 -4.90 -6.69 5.90
CA THR A 83 -6.29 -6.88 6.28
C THR A 83 -6.42 -7.84 7.47
N ASP A 84 -7.43 -7.62 8.28
CA ASP A 84 -7.89 -8.58 9.27
C ASP A 84 -8.97 -9.47 8.64
N PRO A 85 -8.71 -10.76 8.37
CA PRO A 85 -9.67 -11.64 7.72
C PRO A 85 -10.74 -12.19 8.66
N LEU A 86 -10.62 -11.96 9.97
CA LEU A 86 -11.53 -12.52 10.98
C LEU A 86 -12.56 -11.50 11.49
N ALA A 87 -12.39 -10.22 11.16
CA ALA A 87 -13.27 -9.14 11.58
C ALA A 87 -14.14 -8.65 10.40
N ALA A 88 -15.44 -8.47 10.66
CA ALA A 88 -16.31 -7.76 9.73
C ALA A 88 -16.00 -6.25 9.80
N MET A 89 -15.56 -5.66 8.69
CA MET A 89 -15.24 -4.24 8.65
C MET A 89 -16.43 -3.41 8.16
N PRO A 90 -16.76 -2.28 8.80
CA PRO A 90 -17.82 -1.37 8.31
C PRO A 90 -17.59 -0.84 6.88
N HIS A 91 -16.34 -0.89 6.41
CA HIS A 91 -15.88 -0.43 5.10
C HIS A 91 -15.44 -1.59 4.19
N ASP A 92 -15.96 -2.81 4.40
CA ASP A 92 -15.63 -4.00 3.59
C ASP A 92 -15.88 -3.79 2.08
N VAL A 93 -16.86 -2.95 1.73
CA VAL A 93 -17.14 -2.55 0.34
C VAL A 93 -15.98 -1.78 -0.26
N ASP A 94 -15.38 -0.86 0.50
CA ASP A 94 -14.23 -0.06 0.05
C ASP A 94 -12.98 -0.95 -0.12
N VAL A 95 -12.74 -1.90 0.79
CA VAL A 95 -11.65 -2.89 0.67
C VAL A 95 -11.78 -3.68 -0.64
N LYS A 96 -12.98 -4.20 -0.93
CA LYS A 96 -13.23 -4.96 -2.16
C LYS A 96 -13.09 -4.08 -3.40
N ALA A 97 -13.53 -2.83 -3.35
CA ALA A 97 -13.37 -1.89 -4.45
C ALA A 97 -11.88 -1.60 -4.73
N LEU A 98 -11.06 -1.44 -3.68
CA LEU A 98 -9.63 -1.19 -3.78
C LEU A 98 -8.87 -2.37 -4.39
N LEU A 99 -9.19 -3.60 -3.96
CA LEU A 99 -8.64 -4.81 -4.56
C LEU A 99 -9.07 -4.96 -6.03
N ARG A 100 -10.35 -4.72 -6.34
CA ARG A 100 -10.87 -4.79 -7.70
C ARG A 100 -10.16 -3.84 -8.66
N ILE A 101 -10.02 -2.56 -8.28
CA ILE A 101 -9.34 -1.58 -9.15
C ILE A 101 -7.87 -1.93 -9.32
N SER A 102 -7.19 -2.34 -8.26
CA SER A 102 -5.79 -2.75 -8.31
C SER A 102 -5.56 -3.95 -9.23
N THR A 103 -6.45 -4.95 -9.20
CA THR A 103 -6.40 -6.09 -10.12
C THR A 103 -6.61 -5.64 -11.57
N LEU A 104 -7.58 -4.75 -11.82
CA LEU A 104 -7.87 -4.24 -13.15
C LEU A 104 -6.69 -3.45 -13.74
N THR A 105 -6.00 -2.65 -12.94
CA THR A 105 -4.87 -1.81 -13.37
C THR A 105 -3.52 -2.51 -13.24
N GLN A 106 -3.50 -3.79 -12.86
CA GLN A 106 -2.29 -4.56 -12.56
C GLN A 106 -1.34 -3.88 -11.56
N THR A 107 -1.90 -3.16 -10.58
CA THR A 107 -1.14 -2.63 -9.43
C THR A 107 -0.74 -3.80 -8.54
N VAL A 108 0.51 -3.81 -8.06
CA VAL A 108 1.01 -4.87 -7.18
C VAL A 108 0.33 -4.77 -5.82
N ILE A 109 -0.21 -5.89 -5.30
CA ILE A 109 -0.92 -5.92 -4.01
C ILE A 109 -0.30 -6.97 -3.08
N ALA A 110 -0.10 -6.61 -1.82
CA ALA A 110 0.04 -7.56 -0.72
C ALA A 110 -1.08 -7.39 0.29
N CYS A 111 -1.81 -8.47 0.58
CA CYS A 111 -2.85 -8.48 1.62
C CYS A 111 -2.34 -8.99 2.97
N ASN A 112 -1.08 -9.43 3.04
CA ASN A 112 -0.46 -10.00 4.22
C ASN A 112 1.07 -9.80 4.19
N GLU A 113 1.72 -10.10 5.30
CA GLU A 113 3.16 -9.89 5.50
C GLU A 113 4.01 -10.74 4.57
N ALA A 114 3.66 -12.02 4.38
CA ALA A 114 4.42 -12.91 3.51
C ALA A 114 4.47 -12.42 2.06
N THR A 115 3.34 -11.98 1.50
CA THR A 115 3.32 -11.38 0.14
C THR A 115 4.13 -10.08 0.10
N ALA A 116 4.06 -9.26 1.16
CA ALA A 116 4.82 -8.02 1.23
C ALA A 116 6.33 -8.25 1.27
N ASP A 117 6.79 -9.29 1.98
CA ASP A 117 8.19 -9.71 2.01
C ASP A 117 8.69 -10.12 0.61
N PHE A 118 7.92 -10.94 -0.12
CA PHE A 118 8.28 -11.31 -1.49
C PHE A 118 8.34 -10.10 -2.43
N ILE A 119 7.43 -9.13 -2.26
CA ILE A 119 7.41 -7.91 -3.08
C ILE A 119 8.64 -7.04 -2.82
N ILE A 120 8.99 -6.81 -1.55
CA ILE A 120 10.09 -5.89 -1.20
C ILE A 120 11.48 -6.53 -1.41
N GLU A 121 11.56 -7.86 -1.43
CA GLU A 121 12.77 -8.59 -1.83
C GLU A 121 12.89 -8.81 -3.34
N SER A 122 11.84 -8.52 -4.11
CA SER A 122 11.91 -8.59 -5.56
C SER A 122 12.91 -7.58 -6.11
N SER A 123 13.75 -8.01 -7.06
CA SER A 123 14.65 -7.11 -7.79
C SER A 123 13.88 -6.02 -8.56
N LEU A 124 12.59 -6.23 -8.84
CA LEU A 124 11.71 -5.27 -9.51
C LEU A 124 11.27 -4.11 -8.60
N PHE A 125 11.45 -4.22 -7.27
CA PHE A 125 11.11 -3.16 -6.33
C PHE A 125 11.98 -1.91 -6.59
N GLU A 126 13.24 -2.09 -6.94
CA GLU A 126 14.20 -1.00 -7.14
C GLU A 126 14.34 -0.60 -8.62
N GLN A 127 13.56 -1.22 -9.52
CA GLN A 127 13.64 -1.00 -10.96
C GLN A 127 12.35 -0.36 -11.50
N ALA A 128 12.46 0.42 -12.58
CA ALA A 128 11.28 0.79 -13.35
C ALA A 128 10.58 -0.49 -13.86
N TYR A 129 9.30 -0.65 -13.53
CA TYR A 129 8.48 -1.76 -14.00
C TYR A 129 7.15 -1.18 -14.47
N ARG A 130 6.70 -1.63 -15.64
CA ARG A 130 5.34 -1.42 -16.10
C ARG A 130 4.80 -2.78 -16.53
N PRO A 131 3.61 -3.17 -16.04
CA PRO A 131 2.94 -4.34 -16.59
C PRO A 131 2.66 -4.12 -18.08
N GLU A 132 2.65 -5.23 -18.83
CA GLU A 132 2.25 -5.22 -20.23
C GLU A 132 0.75 -4.88 -20.27
N SER A 133 0.40 -3.71 -20.81
CA SER A 133 -0.99 -3.29 -20.93
C SER A 133 -1.73 -4.21 -21.90
N GLU A 134 -2.95 -4.65 -21.56
CA GLU A 134 -3.85 -5.11 -22.60
C GLU A 134 -4.03 -3.96 -23.62
N PRO A 135 -4.01 -4.23 -24.93
CA PRO A 135 -4.34 -3.21 -25.91
C PRO A 135 -5.72 -2.66 -25.55
N ASP A 136 -5.81 -1.33 -25.40
CA ASP A 136 -7.06 -0.61 -25.11
C ASP A 136 -8.19 -1.25 -25.93
N GLY A 137 -9.16 -1.84 -25.22
CA GLY A 137 -10.34 -2.48 -25.83
C GLY A 137 -11.23 -1.49 -26.58
#